data_AF-A0A5K1IZS4-F1
#
_entry.id   AF-A0A5K1IZS4-F1
#
_cell.length_a   1.000
_cell.length_b   1.000
_cell.length_c   1.000
_cell.angle_alpha   90.00
_cell.angle_beta   90.00
_cell.angle_gamma   90.00
#
_symmetry.space_group_name_H-M   'P 1'
#
loop_
_entity.id
_entity.type
_entity.pdbx_description
1 polymer ?
#
loop_
_entity_poly.entity_id
_entity_poly.type
_entity_poly.pdbx_seq_one_letter_code
_entity_poly.pdbx_strand_id
1 'polypeptide(L)'
;MAGLFNILKVTVSEDKICAHVLVNPGMPLMTSEDIEATARVYYLVPAIAKHLCLGDSGREFQDCMGQTELCHLLEHVTVELMNETGLAGSISCGRTRVSEHDERVFEVELSCPDDALAIGALSSATFMMDWAYLHADQPAPDVEGTVAGLRNLVLGMRAEAEGKDPHEAVAAANGEDVAEDAPEGDAPADADTEPVAEAPAEPESAEPQGVPSFDDEPQMPIDTEGAVAENHEAPAAVFGGAATAPSGSAHEGTLPLVDGAGEDPAVTVAMPAMPQE
;
A
#
# COMPACT_ATOMS: atom_id res chain seq x y z
N MET A 1 -16.71 -2.02 13.05
CA MET A 1 -16.68 -3.11 12.04
C MET A 1 -15.21 -3.39 11.79
N ALA A 2 -14.78 -4.65 11.70
CA ALA A 2 -13.39 -4.94 11.36
C ALA A 2 -13.14 -4.57 9.89
N GLY A 3 -11.93 -4.11 9.55
CA GLY A 3 -11.52 -3.89 8.16
C GLY A 3 -11.44 -5.20 7.38
N LEU A 4 -11.09 -5.15 6.10
CA LEU A 4 -10.88 -6.33 5.25
C LEU A 4 -9.65 -7.10 5.72
N PHE A 5 -8.57 -6.35 5.99
CA PHE A 5 -7.29 -6.87 6.43
C PHE A 5 -6.91 -6.38 7.83
N ASN A 6 -5.99 -7.11 8.47
CA ASN A 6 -5.26 -6.65 9.64
C ASN A 6 -3.77 -6.95 9.45
N ILE A 7 -2.92 -5.92 9.52
CA ILE A 7 -1.47 -6.06 9.41
C ILE A 7 -0.92 -6.45 10.78
N LEU A 8 -0.59 -7.74 10.93
CA LEU A 8 -0.15 -8.31 12.21
C LEU A 8 1.29 -7.92 12.57
N LYS A 9 2.15 -7.86 11.56
CA LYS A 9 3.59 -7.60 11.71
C LYS A 9 4.15 -7.07 10.40
N VAL A 10 5.04 -6.08 10.49
CA VAL A 10 5.89 -5.65 9.38
C VAL A 10 7.34 -5.86 9.78
N THR A 11 8.11 -6.48 8.89
CA THR A 11 9.56 -6.62 9.01
C THR A 11 10.21 -5.86 7.88
N VAL A 12 11.17 -5.00 8.22
CA VAL A 12 11.90 -4.16 7.26
C VAL A 12 13.30 -4.73 7.07
N SER A 13 13.72 -4.88 5.81
CA SER A 13 15.06 -5.29 5.39
C SER A 13 15.70 -4.19 4.53
N GLU A 14 16.92 -4.40 4.04
CA GLU A 14 17.64 -3.38 3.24
C GLU A 14 16.94 -3.02 1.92
N ASP A 15 16.26 -3.98 1.28
CA ASP A 15 15.70 -3.84 -0.07
C ASP A 15 14.22 -4.23 -0.16
N LYS A 16 13.58 -4.55 0.97
CA LYS A 16 12.21 -5.05 1.00
C LYS A 16 11.56 -4.91 2.36
N ILE A 17 10.24 -4.83 2.34
CA ILE A 17 9.39 -5.03 3.51
C ILE A 17 8.62 -6.34 3.38
N CYS A 18 8.33 -6.96 4.52
CA CYS A 18 7.53 -8.17 4.61
C CYS A 18 6.41 -7.97 5.63
N ALA A 19 5.16 -7.98 5.16
CA ALA A 19 3.97 -7.79 5.97
C ALA A 19 3.24 -9.12 6.16
N HIS A 20 2.93 -9.45 7.42
CA HIS A 20 2.02 -10.54 7.76
C HIS A 20 0.60 -9.97 7.81
N VAL A 21 -0.21 -10.33 6.83
CA VAL A 21 -1.56 -9.80 6.61
C VAL A 21 -2.59 -10.87 6.95
N LEU A 22 -3.45 -10.59 7.91
CA LEU A 22 -4.63 -11.41 8.21
C LEU A 22 -5.81 -10.90 7.39
N VAL A 23 -6.46 -11.78 6.64
CA VAL A 23 -7.80 -11.54 6.10
C VAL A 23 -8.82 -11.78 7.21
N ASN A 24 -9.56 -10.77 7.60
CA ASN A 24 -10.41 -10.85 8.79
C ASN A 24 -11.50 -11.94 8.66
N PRO A 25 -11.88 -12.61 9.76
CA PRO A 25 -12.93 -13.63 9.73
C PRO A 25 -14.24 -13.11 9.14
N GLY A 26 -14.85 -13.91 8.26
CA GLY A 26 -16.08 -13.52 7.56
C GLY A 26 -15.86 -12.69 6.29
N MET A 27 -14.60 -12.28 6.02
CA MET A 27 -14.23 -11.68 4.74
C MET A 27 -13.90 -12.73 3.68
N PRO A 28 -14.12 -12.42 2.38
CA PRO A 28 -13.67 -13.26 1.27
C PRO A 28 -12.17 -13.52 1.34
N LEU A 29 -11.73 -14.74 1.02
CA LEU A 29 -10.31 -15.09 0.86
C LEU A 29 -9.87 -15.00 -0.60
N MET A 30 -10.80 -15.23 -1.52
CA MET A 30 -10.56 -15.24 -2.96
C MET A 30 -11.34 -14.12 -3.65
N THR A 31 -10.77 -13.56 -4.71
CA THR A 31 -11.44 -12.56 -5.57
C THR A 31 -12.75 -13.08 -6.18
N SER A 32 -12.84 -14.39 -6.43
CA SER A 32 -14.03 -15.07 -6.96
C SER A 32 -15.25 -15.04 -6.02
N GLU A 33 -15.04 -14.85 -4.72
CA GLU A 33 -16.12 -14.87 -3.72
C GLU A 33 -16.91 -13.56 -3.67
N ASP A 34 -16.33 -12.45 -4.14
CA ASP A 34 -17.01 -11.19 -4.40
C ASP A 34 -16.48 -10.54 -5.69
N ILE A 35 -17.10 -10.92 -6.80
CA ILE A 35 -16.72 -10.46 -8.14
C ILE A 35 -17.02 -8.97 -8.32
N GLU A 36 -18.08 -8.46 -7.70
CA GLU A 36 -18.45 -7.05 -7.81
C GLU A 36 -17.44 -6.15 -7.08
N ALA A 37 -16.99 -6.56 -5.89
CA ALA A 37 -15.90 -5.87 -5.18
C ALA A 37 -14.58 -5.93 -5.94
N THR A 38 -14.23 -7.11 -6.47
CA THR A 38 -13.02 -7.26 -7.30
C THR A 38 -13.07 -6.36 -8.53
N ALA A 39 -14.23 -6.25 -9.19
CA ALA A 39 -14.40 -5.35 -10.32
C ALA A 39 -14.24 -3.87 -9.93
N ARG A 40 -14.69 -3.46 -8.73
CA ARG A 40 -14.43 -2.10 -8.21
C ARG A 40 -12.93 -1.81 -8.08
N VAL A 41 -12.14 -2.77 -7.58
CA VAL A 41 -10.68 -2.62 -7.52
C VAL A 41 -10.08 -2.48 -8.92
N TYR A 42 -10.53 -3.29 -9.89
CA TYR A 42 -10.10 -3.18 -11.29
C TYR A 42 -10.40 -1.80 -11.89
N TYR A 43 -11.60 -1.26 -11.66
CA TYR A 43 -11.94 0.07 -12.18
C TYR A 43 -11.22 1.20 -11.46
N LEU A 44 -10.86 1.00 -10.19
CA LEU A 44 -10.11 1.97 -9.40
C LEU A 44 -8.64 2.03 -9.83
N VAL A 45 -8.00 0.87 -10.02
CA VAL A 45 -6.57 0.76 -10.33
C VAL A 45 -6.37 -0.16 -11.55
N PRO A 46 -6.76 0.28 -12.77
CA PRO A 46 -6.86 -0.61 -13.94
C PRO A 46 -5.53 -1.12 -14.47
N ALA A 47 -4.43 -0.42 -14.19
CA ALA A 47 -3.10 -0.81 -14.64
C ALA A 47 -2.63 -2.16 -14.06
N ILE A 48 -3.15 -2.58 -12.90
CA ILE A 48 -2.81 -3.87 -12.27
C ILE A 48 -3.03 -5.05 -13.21
N ALA A 49 -4.01 -4.96 -14.11
CA ALA A 49 -4.31 -6.01 -15.07
C ALA A 49 -3.13 -6.36 -16.00
N LYS A 50 -2.21 -5.41 -16.22
CA LYS A 50 -1.02 -5.58 -17.06
C LYS A 50 0.24 -5.94 -16.29
N HIS A 51 0.17 -6.05 -14.97
CA HIS A 51 1.31 -6.47 -14.17
C HIS A 51 1.73 -7.88 -14.55
N LEU A 52 3.04 -8.10 -14.63
CA LEU A 52 3.60 -9.44 -14.75
C LEU A 52 3.27 -10.21 -13.46
N CYS A 53 2.49 -11.27 -13.59
CA CYS A 53 2.16 -12.16 -12.48
C CYS A 53 2.62 -13.56 -12.87
N LEU A 54 3.62 -14.10 -12.16
CA LEU A 54 4.21 -15.40 -12.48
C LEU A 54 3.50 -16.57 -11.78
N GLY A 55 2.21 -16.41 -11.47
CA GLY A 55 1.37 -17.45 -10.91
C GLY A 55 0.95 -18.50 -11.95
N ASP A 56 0.11 -19.44 -11.52
CA ASP A 56 -0.21 -20.63 -12.31
C ASP A 56 -1.21 -20.39 -13.47
N SER A 57 -1.88 -19.23 -13.50
CA SER A 57 -2.99 -18.98 -14.44
C SER A 57 -2.61 -18.19 -15.70
N GLY A 58 -1.39 -17.65 -15.81
CA GLY A 58 -0.98 -16.86 -16.97
C GLY A 58 0.25 -16.00 -16.75
N ARG A 59 0.47 -15.02 -17.64
CA ARG A 59 1.63 -14.11 -17.56
C ARG A 59 1.24 -12.76 -16.96
N GLU A 60 0.04 -12.28 -17.24
CA GLU A 60 -0.46 -11.01 -16.75
C GLU A 60 -1.43 -11.25 -15.59
N PHE A 61 -1.52 -10.33 -14.64
CA PHE A 61 -2.40 -10.48 -13.48
C PHE A 61 -3.88 -10.66 -13.85
N GLN A 62 -4.33 -10.06 -14.96
CA GLN A 62 -5.69 -10.29 -15.46
C GLN A 62 -6.02 -11.77 -15.72
N ASP A 63 -5.02 -12.61 -15.99
CA ASP A 63 -5.20 -14.04 -16.26
C ASP A 63 -5.58 -14.82 -14.98
N CYS A 64 -5.20 -14.34 -13.79
CA CYS A 64 -5.58 -14.91 -12.50
C CYS A 64 -6.59 -14.07 -11.70
N MET A 65 -6.86 -12.83 -12.09
CA MET A 65 -7.62 -11.86 -11.28
C MET A 65 -9.01 -12.37 -10.86
N GLY A 66 -9.69 -13.16 -11.70
CA GLY A 66 -11.00 -13.73 -11.38
C GLY A 66 -10.98 -14.87 -10.35
N GLN A 67 -9.80 -15.41 -10.03
CA GLN A 67 -9.59 -16.48 -9.05
C GLN A 67 -8.17 -16.40 -8.48
N THR A 68 -7.96 -15.47 -7.55
CA THR A 68 -6.70 -15.32 -6.81
C THR A 68 -6.99 -14.89 -5.37
N GLU A 69 -6.02 -15.07 -4.47
CA GLU A 69 -6.13 -14.66 -3.08
C GLU A 69 -6.27 -13.12 -2.96
N LEU A 70 -7.06 -12.64 -2.00
CA LEU A 70 -7.20 -11.19 -1.77
C LEU A 70 -5.88 -10.53 -1.39
N CYS A 71 -5.01 -11.23 -0.64
CA CYS A 71 -3.68 -10.70 -0.32
C CYS A 71 -2.76 -10.59 -1.55
N HIS A 72 -2.96 -11.44 -2.57
CA HIS A 72 -2.24 -11.31 -3.83
C HIS A 72 -2.77 -10.12 -4.66
N LEU A 73 -4.07 -9.86 -4.62
CA LEU A 73 -4.63 -8.61 -5.16
C LEU A 73 -4.07 -7.37 -4.43
N LEU A 74 -3.99 -7.42 -3.09
CA LEU A 74 -3.40 -6.35 -2.26
C LEU A 74 -1.95 -6.06 -2.66
N GLU A 75 -1.15 -7.10 -2.91
CA GLU A 75 0.21 -6.96 -3.42
C GLU A 75 0.24 -6.17 -4.74
N HIS A 76 -0.58 -6.58 -5.71
CA HIS A 76 -0.62 -5.91 -7.02
C HIS A 76 -1.05 -4.45 -6.94
N VAL A 77 -2.06 -4.13 -6.12
CA VAL A 77 -2.49 -2.73 -5.90
C VAL A 77 -1.38 -1.94 -5.22
N THR A 78 -0.71 -2.52 -4.23
CA THR A 78 0.42 -1.86 -3.55
C THR A 78 1.57 -1.57 -4.51
N VAL A 79 1.95 -2.55 -5.34
CA VAL A 79 2.99 -2.40 -6.36
C VAL A 79 2.61 -1.30 -7.37
N GLU A 80 1.34 -1.21 -7.76
CA GLU A 80 0.94 -0.14 -8.69
C GLU A 80 1.04 1.25 -8.07
N LEU A 81 0.57 1.42 -6.84
CA LEU A 81 0.71 2.71 -6.15
C LEU A 81 2.19 3.11 -6.01
N MET A 82 3.08 2.17 -5.70
CA MET A 82 4.52 2.43 -5.67
C MET A 82 5.04 2.83 -7.06
N ASN A 83 4.63 2.15 -8.13
CA ASN A 83 5.04 2.44 -9.51
C ASN A 83 4.62 3.82 -9.96
N GLU A 84 3.36 4.19 -9.73
CA GLU A 84 2.80 5.47 -10.18
C GLU A 84 3.51 6.67 -9.54
N THR A 85 4.11 6.52 -8.33
CA THR A 85 4.91 7.61 -7.74
C THR A 85 6.16 7.96 -8.55
N GLY A 86 6.66 7.01 -9.36
CA GLY A 86 7.96 7.11 -10.03
C GLY A 86 9.16 7.06 -9.09
N LEU A 87 8.98 6.68 -7.81
CA LEU A 87 10.02 6.68 -6.78
C LEU A 87 10.52 5.28 -6.40
N ALA A 88 9.83 4.21 -6.81
CA ALA A 88 10.14 2.82 -6.44
C ALA A 88 11.45 2.27 -7.07
N GLY A 89 12.11 3.03 -7.95
CA GLY A 89 13.36 2.64 -8.58
C GLY A 89 13.18 1.54 -9.63
N SER A 90 14.17 0.64 -9.76
CA SER A 90 14.17 -0.44 -10.76
C SER A 90 13.62 -1.77 -10.24
N ILE A 91 13.19 -1.83 -8.98
CA ILE A 91 12.78 -3.07 -8.29
C ILE A 91 11.47 -2.78 -7.57
N SER A 92 10.35 -2.88 -8.29
CA SER A 92 9.01 -2.92 -7.70
C SER A 92 8.36 -4.24 -8.08
N CYS A 93 8.58 -5.23 -7.22
CA CYS A 93 7.96 -6.53 -7.34
C CYS A 93 7.41 -6.96 -5.99
N GLY A 94 6.35 -7.75 -6.03
CA GLY A 94 5.79 -8.36 -4.83
C GLY A 94 5.96 -9.87 -4.84
N ARG A 95 5.71 -10.46 -3.68
CA ARG A 95 5.49 -11.89 -3.53
C ARG A 95 4.54 -12.18 -2.38
N THR A 96 3.48 -12.92 -2.66
CA THR A 96 2.49 -13.35 -1.67
C THR A 96 2.64 -14.84 -1.39
N ARG A 97 2.58 -15.22 -0.12
CA ARG A 97 2.57 -16.61 0.35
C ARG A 97 1.53 -16.78 1.44
N VAL A 98 0.80 -17.89 1.43
CA VAL A 98 -0.04 -18.27 2.57
C VAL A 98 0.84 -18.77 3.71
N SER A 99 0.47 -18.44 4.95
CA SER A 99 1.11 -18.96 6.15
C SER A 99 0.84 -20.46 6.31
N GLU A 100 1.85 -21.22 6.74
CA GLU A 100 1.71 -22.65 7.05
C GLU A 100 0.81 -22.91 8.27
N HIS A 101 0.59 -21.89 9.11
CA HIS A 101 -0.11 -22.02 10.39
C HIS A 101 -1.58 -21.59 10.34
N ASP A 102 -1.94 -20.72 9.40
CA ASP A 102 -3.28 -20.14 9.28
C ASP A 102 -3.56 -19.76 7.83
N GLU A 103 -4.61 -20.35 7.24
CA GLU A 103 -5.01 -20.13 5.84
C GLU A 103 -5.48 -18.69 5.56
N ARG A 104 -5.77 -17.91 6.60
CA ARG A 104 -6.17 -16.50 6.47
C ARG A 104 -5.02 -15.52 6.67
N VAL A 105 -3.84 -16.01 7.07
CA VAL A 105 -2.65 -15.18 7.24
C VAL A 105 -1.74 -15.37 6.06
N PHE A 106 -1.35 -14.26 5.44
CA PHE A 106 -0.46 -14.21 4.28
C PHE A 106 0.79 -13.43 4.60
N GLU A 107 1.90 -13.84 4.03
CA GLU A 107 3.14 -13.09 3.95
C GLU A 107 3.15 -12.34 2.62
N VAL A 108 3.10 -11.01 2.66
CA VAL A 108 3.20 -10.12 1.50
C VAL A 108 4.56 -9.44 1.55
N GLU A 109 5.47 -9.86 0.69
CA GLU A 109 6.78 -9.27 0.49
C GLU A 109 6.70 -8.20 -0.61
N LEU A 110 7.25 -7.02 -0.35
CA LEU A 110 7.30 -5.90 -1.29
C LEU A 110 8.75 -5.44 -1.41
N SER A 111 9.36 -5.63 -2.57
CA SER A 111 10.67 -5.07 -2.87
C SER A 111 10.53 -3.61 -3.23
N CYS A 112 11.20 -2.76 -2.48
CA CYS A 112 11.27 -1.32 -2.67
C CYS A 112 12.44 -0.80 -1.82
N PRO A 113 13.35 0.02 -2.37
CA PRO A 113 14.45 0.59 -1.60
C PRO A 113 14.01 1.68 -0.60
N ASP A 114 12.74 2.09 -0.65
CA ASP A 114 12.18 3.14 0.19
C ASP A 114 11.04 2.57 1.06
N ASP A 115 11.32 2.42 2.35
CA ASP A 115 10.38 1.81 3.31
C ASP A 115 9.15 2.68 3.53
N ALA A 116 9.31 4.01 3.53
CA ALA A 116 8.20 4.94 3.70
C ALA A 116 7.22 4.83 2.53
N LEU A 117 7.76 4.72 1.31
CA LEU A 117 6.96 4.46 0.11
C LEU A 117 6.24 3.11 0.21
N ALA A 118 6.94 2.05 0.57
CA ALA A 118 6.37 0.70 0.60
C ALA A 118 5.27 0.55 1.67
N ILE A 119 5.51 1.08 2.87
CA ILE A 119 4.53 1.06 3.97
C ILE A 119 3.35 1.98 3.65
N GLY A 120 3.61 3.17 3.12
CA GLY A 120 2.58 4.12 2.70
C GLY A 120 1.67 3.53 1.63
N ALA A 121 2.26 2.95 0.57
CA ALA A 121 1.52 2.30 -0.50
C ALA A 121 0.71 1.09 -0.01
N LEU A 122 1.26 0.26 0.88
CA LEU A 122 0.53 -0.88 1.46
C LEU A 122 -0.67 -0.41 2.30
N SER A 123 -0.50 0.67 3.07
CA SER A 123 -1.58 1.27 3.85
C SER A 123 -2.67 1.85 2.95
N SER A 124 -2.29 2.58 1.90
CA SER A 124 -3.22 3.11 0.89
C SER A 124 -3.96 2.01 0.14
N ALA A 125 -3.27 0.95 -0.27
CA ALA A 125 -3.87 -0.21 -0.93
C ALA A 125 -4.88 -0.91 -0.02
N THR A 126 -4.55 -1.08 1.27
CA THR A 126 -5.47 -1.63 2.29
C THR A 126 -6.75 -0.78 2.37
N PHE A 127 -6.62 0.55 2.42
CA PHE A 127 -7.76 1.47 2.44
C PHE A 127 -8.62 1.37 1.17
N MET A 128 -8.00 1.30 -0.01
CA MET A 128 -8.71 1.15 -1.28
C MET A 128 -9.48 -0.17 -1.37
N MET A 129 -8.90 -1.25 -0.86
CA MET A 129 -9.58 -2.54 -0.80
C MET A 129 -10.68 -2.58 0.26
N ASP A 130 -10.50 -1.94 1.42
CA ASP A 130 -11.57 -1.75 2.40
C ASP A 130 -12.76 -1.02 1.77
N TRP A 131 -12.51 0.06 1.02
CA TRP A 131 -13.57 0.73 0.27
C TRP A 131 -14.27 -0.23 -0.70
N ALA A 132 -13.51 -0.96 -1.51
CA ALA A 132 -14.07 -1.81 -2.54
C ALA A 132 -14.91 -2.96 -1.97
N TYR A 133 -14.52 -3.57 -0.85
CA TYR A 133 -15.21 -4.74 -0.28
C TYR A 133 -16.24 -4.38 0.79
N LEU A 134 -16.07 -3.27 1.52
CA LEU A 134 -16.87 -2.97 2.71
C LEU A 134 -17.67 -1.67 2.62
N HIS A 135 -17.22 -0.71 1.80
CA HIS A 135 -17.74 0.66 1.81
C HIS A 135 -18.04 1.18 0.40
N ALA A 136 -18.56 0.32 -0.47
CA ALA A 136 -18.86 0.66 -1.86
C ALA A 136 -19.96 1.73 -2.04
N ASP A 137 -20.69 2.04 -0.97
CA ASP A 137 -21.66 3.13 -0.89
C ASP A 137 -21.00 4.50 -0.66
N GLN A 138 -19.74 4.53 -0.25
CA GLN A 138 -18.96 5.75 -0.03
C GLN A 138 -18.29 6.22 -1.34
N PRO A 139 -17.91 7.51 -1.44
CA PRO A 139 -17.17 8.02 -2.59
C PRO A 139 -15.90 7.21 -2.85
N ALA A 140 -15.58 6.98 -4.13
CA ALA A 140 -14.40 6.24 -4.53
C ALA A 140 -13.11 6.96 -4.09
N PRO A 141 -12.06 6.24 -3.65
CA PRO A 141 -10.77 6.81 -3.34
C PRO A 141 -10.17 7.56 -4.53
N ASP A 142 -9.52 8.70 -4.24
CA ASP A 142 -8.72 9.43 -5.22
C ASP A 142 -7.32 8.81 -5.31
N VAL A 143 -7.11 7.98 -6.35
CA VAL A 143 -5.83 7.30 -6.59
C VAL A 143 -4.74 8.29 -6.95
N GLU A 144 -5.03 9.26 -7.82
CA GLU A 144 -4.07 10.27 -8.26
C GLU A 144 -3.62 11.15 -7.09
N GLY A 145 -4.56 11.63 -6.28
CA GLY A 145 -4.26 12.37 -5.06
C GLY A 145 -3.48 11.55 -4.04
N THR A 146 -3.76 10.25 -3.92
CA THR A 146 -3.00 9.33 -3.06
C THR A 146 -1.56 9.19 -3.53
N VAL A 147 -1.34 8.96 -4.83
CA VAL A 147 -0.01 8.83 -5.43
C VAL A 147 0.79 10.13 -5.28
N ALA A 148 0.17 11.29 -5.51
CA ALA A 148 0.79 12.60 -5.30
C ALA A 148 1.16 12.80 -3.81
N GLY A 149 0.27 12.44 -2.89
CA GLY A 149 0.53 12.48 -1.45
C GLY A 149 1.71 11.59 -1.03
N LEU A 150 1.75 10.35 -1.51
CA LEU A 150 2.86 9.42 -1.26
C LEU A 150 4.19 9.96 -1.81
N ARG A 151 4.17 10.49 -3.04
CA ARG A 151 5.34 11.09 -3.67
C ARG A 151 5.87 12.27 -2.84
N ASN A 152 4.99 13.18 -2.43
CA ASN A 152 5.37 14.36 -1.64
C ASN A 152 5.92 13.97 -0.26
N LEU A 153 5.29 12.99 0.40
CA LEU A 153 5.76 12.47 1.68
C LEU A 153 7.19 11.95 1.58
N VAL A 154 7.46 11.08 0.60
CA VAL A 154 8.77 10.45 0.42
C VAL A 154 9.84 11.48 0.06
N LEU A 155 9.53 12.41 -0.84
CA LEU A 155 10.46 13.49 -1.21
C LEU A 155 10.78 14.39 -0.03
N GLY A 156 9.77 14.75 0.78
CA GLY A 156 9.96 15.52 2.00
C GLY A 156 10.88 14.81 2.99
N MET A 157 10.62 13.53 3.29
CA MET A 157 11.45 12.73 4.20
C MET A 157 12.90 12.61 3.72
N ARG A 158 13.12 12.45 2.40
CA ARG A 158 14.48 12.42 1.82
C ARG A 158 15.19 13.77 1.98
N ALA A 159 14.48 14.88 1.77
CA ALA A 159 15.02 16.22 1.97
C ALA A 159 15.41 16.45 3.44
N GLU A 160 14.55 16.06 4.39
CA GLU A 160 14.86 16.14 5.83
C GLU A 160 16.11 15.34 6.20
N ALA A 161 16.23 14.12 5.67
CA ALA A 161 17.40 13.26 5.89
C ALA A 161 18.71 13.88 5.34
N GLU A 162 18.61 14.69 4.29
CA GLU A 162 19.73 15.44 3.70
C GLU A 162 19.94 16.84 4.33
N GLY A 163 19.12 17.23 5.30
CA GLY A 163 19.17 18.55 5.94
C GLY A 163 18.70 19.71 5.05
N LYS A 164 17.87 19.42 4.04
CA LYS A 164 17.25 20.39 3.13
C LYS A 164 15.83 20.74 3.58
N ASP A 165 15.28 21.83 3.05
CA ASP A 165 13.87 22.19 3.30
C ASP A 165 12.92 21.22 2.55
N PRO A 166 11.98 20.56 3.23
CA PRO A 166 11.06 19.60 2.62
C PRO A 166 10.07 20.24 1.64
N HIS A 167 9.60 21.45 1.94
CA HIS A 167 8.64 22.15 1.09
C HIS A 167 9.29 22.59 -0.22
N GLU A 168 10.51 23.10 -0.17
CA GLU A 168 11.29 23.45 -1.37
C GLU A 168 11.58 22.21 -2.23
N ALA A 169 11.95 21.08 -1.62
CA ALA A 169 12.24 19.84 -2.35
C ALA A 169 11.00 19.28 -3.07
N VAL A 170 9.84 19.31 -2.40
CA VAL A 170 8.56 18.88 -2.97
C VAL A 170 8.15 19.82 -4.11
N ALA A 171 8.18 21.14 -3.90
CA ALA A 171 7.83 22.13 -4.93
C ALA A 171 8.71 21.99 -6.18
N ALA A 172 10.02 21.88 -6.00
CA ALA A 172 10.97 21.68 -7.09
C ALA A 172 10.70 20.39 -7.88
N ALA A 173 10.35 19.29 -7.19
CA ALA A 173 10.06 18.00 -7.83
C ALA A 173 8.72 17.97 -8.56
N ASN A 174 7.78 18.84 -8.17
CA ASN A 174 6.47 18.99 -8.81
C ASN A 174 6.46 20.06 -9.92
N GLY A 175 7.57 20.79 -10.11
CA GLY A 175 7.63 21.89 -11.08
C GLY A 175 6.79 23.09 -10.67
N GLU A 176 6.49 23.21 -9.36
CA GLU A 176 5.91 24.41 -8.77
C GLU A 176 7.04 25.42 -8.67
N ASP A 177 7.23 26.17 -9.75
CA ASP A 177 8.16 27.30 -9.80
C ASP A 177 7.78 28.24 -8.64
N VAL A 178 8.61 28.26 -7.59
CA VAL A 178 8.50 29.27 -6.54
C VAL A 178 8.83 30.56 -7.26
N ALA A 179 7.80 31.29 -7.67
CA ALA A 179 7.95 32.62 -8.22
C ALA A 179 8.73 33.43 -7.17
N GLU A 180 10.05 33.55 -7.38
CA GLU A 180 10.90 34.43 -6.61
C GLU A 180 10.30 35.82 -6.71
N ASP A 181 9.98 36.36 -5.54
CA ASP A 181 9.58 37.73 -5.27
C ASP A 181 10.31 38.69 -6.21
N ALA A 182 9.58 39.33 -7.13
CA ALA A 182 10.11 40.40 -7.96
C ALA A 182 10.03 41.71 -7.16
N PRO A 183 11.15 42.37 -6.80
CA PRO A 183 11.10 43.65 -6.15
C PRO A 183 11.26 44.75 -7.20
N GLU A 184 10.17 45.23 -7.78
CA GLU A 184 10.16 46.53 -8.47
C GLU A 184 8.79 47.19 -8.18
N GLY A 185 8.66 48.31 -7.49
CA GLY A 185 9.53 49.48 -7.55
C GLY A 185 8.91 50.50 -8.52
N ASP A 186 8.05 51.35 -7.97
CA ASP A 186 7.69 52.69 -8.45
C ASP A 186 6.75 52.83 -9.68
N ALA A 187 5.53 53.31 -9.41
CA ALA A 187 4.71 54.05 -10.37
C ALA A 187 5.18 55.51 -10.43
N PRO A 188 4.95 56.25 -11.54
CA PRO A 188 3.83 57.20 -11.48
C PRO A 188 3.07 57.46 -12.80
N ALA A 189 1.74 57.58 -12.62
CA ALA A 189 0.79 58.65 -12.99
C ALA A 189 0.76 59.37 -14.37
N ASP A 190 -0.50 59.57 -14.79
CA ASP A 190 -1.14 60.64 -15.61
C ASP A 190 -1.00 60.57 -17.14
N ALA A 191 -1.99 60.90 -17.98
CA ALA A 191 -3.43 61.25 -17.96
C ALA A 191 -3.87 61.14 -19.45
N ASP A 192 -5.10 60.93 -19.91
CA ASP A 192 -6.30 61.78 -19.87
C ASP A 192 -7.28 61.18 -20.92
N THR A 193 -8.57 61.03 -20.63
CA THR A 193 -9.72 61.62 -21.38
C THR A 193 -11.05 61.07 -20.81
N GLU A 194 -11.79 61.94 -20.11
CA GLU A 194 -13.18 61.82 -19.63
C GLU A 194 -14.22 62.28 -20.73
N PRO A 195 -15.54 62.40 -20.49
CA PRO A 195 -16.54 61.44 -19.97
C PRO A 195 -17.88 61.49 -20.75
N VAL A 196 -18.81 60.52 -20.57
CA VAL A 196 -20.26 60.73 -20.83
C VAL A 196 -21.15 59.94 -19.84
N ALA A 197 -21.75 60.70 -18.92
CA ALA A 197 -23.11 60.65 -18.32
C ALA A 197 -23.68 59.40 -17.58
N GLU A 198 -23.74 59.56 -16.24
CA GLU A 198 -24.78 59.27 -15.21
C GLU A 198 -25.84 58.15 -15.37
N ALA A 199 -25.66 57.08 -14.58
CA ALA A 199 -26.41 56.63 -13.37
C ALA A 199 -27.97 56.66 -13.35
N PRO A 200 -28.66 55.68 -12.71
CA PRO A 200 -28.59 55.53 -11.24
C PRO A 200 -28.69 54.12 -10.62
N ALA A 201 -28.22 54.09 -9.36
CA ALA A 201 -28.66 53.30 -8.19
C ALA A 201 -28.20 51.83 -8.05
N GLU A 202 -27.29 51.66 -7.09
CA GLU A 202 -26.82 50.42 -6.48
C GLU A 202 -27.90 49.74 -5.60
N PRO A 203 -27.84 48.42 -5.41
CA PRO A 203 -28.24 47.77 -4.17
C PRO A 203 -27.02 47.48 -3.28
N GLU A 204 -27.22 47.70 -1.98
CA GLU A 204 -26.28 47.50 -0.87
C GLU A 204 -25.57 46.14 -0.88
N SER A 205 -24.25 46.20 -0.66
CA SER A 205 -23.42 45.10 -0.22
C SER A 205 -23.84 44.63 1.18
N ALA A 206 -24.30 43.39 1.27
CA ALA A 206 -24.48 42.71 2.55
C ALA A 206 -23.11 42.43 3.19
N GLU A 207 -22.93 42.90 4.42
CA GLU A 207 -21.79 42.59 5.28
C GLU A 207 -21.62 41.06 5.47
N PRO A 208 -20.40 40.51 5.45
CA PRO A 208 -20.16 39.14 5.87
C PRO A 208 -20.37 39.05 7.39
N GLN A 209 -21.39 38.28 7.78
CA GLN A 209 -21.67 37.95 9.17
C GLN A 209 -20.47 37.20 9.78
N GLY A 210 -20.16 37.58 11.01
CA GLY A 210 -18.96 37.20 11.73
C GLY A 210 -18.77 35.69 11.91
N VAL A 211 -17.50 35.31 11.87
CA VAL A 211 -16.98 34.05 12.42
C VAL A 211 -17.46 33.88 13.87
N PRO A 212 -17.98 32.72 14.29
CA PRO A 212 -18.19 32.47 15.71
C PRO A 212 -16.83 32.27 16.39
N SER A 213 -16.55 33.12 17.38
CA SER A 213 -15.40 33.01 18.28
C SER A 213 -15.56 31.76 19.15
N PHE A 214 -14.63 30.80 19.06
CA PHE A 214 -14.58 29.58 19.87
C PHE A 214 -13.97 29.82 21.27
N ASP A 215 -14.38 30.90 21.94
CA ASP A 215 -13.77 31.33 23.22
C ASP A 215 -14.77 31.33 24.40
N ASP A 216 -15.87 30.58 24.30
CA ASP A 216 -16.87 30.47 25.37
C ASP A 216 -17.36 29.02 25.54
N GLU A 217 -16.42 28.07 25.67
CA GLU A 217 -16.69 26.80 26.33
C GLU A 217 -16.20 26.87 27.79
N PRO A 218 -17.04 26.55 28.79
CA PRO A 218 -16.60 26.51 30.17
C PRO A 218 -15.61 25.36 30.35
N GLN A 219 -14.34 25.69 30.61
CA GLN A 219 -13.33 24.71 31.01
C GLN A 219 -13.71 24.13 32.37
N MET A 220 -14.32 22.94 32.34
CA MET A 220 -14.54 22.14 33.54
C MET A 220 -13.17 21.67 34.06
N PRO A 221 -12.79 21.96 35.31
CA PRO A 221 -11.56 21.45 35.87
C PRO A 221 -11.65 19.92 35.95
N ILE A 222 -10.71 19.24 35.32
CA ILE A 222 -10.55 17.79 35.42
C ILE A 222 -9.99 17.52 36.82
N ASP A 223 -10.83 17.01 37.72
CA ASP A 223 -10.45 16.45 39.02
C ASP A 223 -9.55 15.23 38.76
N THR A 224 -8.28 15.34 39.13
CA THR A 224 -7.25 14.30 38.91
C THR A 224 -6.83 13.65 40.21
N GLU A 225 -7.46 13.98 41.33
CA GLU A 225 -7.20 13.38 42.63
C GLU A 225 -7.96 12.06 42.81
N GLY A 226 -7.60 11.04 42.03
CA GLY A 226 -8.14 9.68 42.21
C GLY A 226 -7.57 8.56 41.35
N ALA A 227 -6.70 8.83 40.38
CA ALA A 227 -6.15 7.79 39.52
C ALA A 227 -5.05 6.99 40.25
N VAL A 228 -5.45 5.93 40.96
CA VAL A 228 -4.53 4.93 41.49
C VAL A 228 -4.16 3.98 40.35
N ALA A 229 -2.87 3.94 39.98
CA ALA A 229 -2.36 2.95 39.05
C ALA A 229 -2.39 1.56 39.71
N GLU A 230 -3.28 0.68 39.25
CA GLU A 230 -3.20 -0.73 39.62
C GLU A 230 -2.01 -1.38 38.89
N ASN A 231 -0.97 -1.71 39.67
CA ASN A 231 0.14 -2.53 39.20
C ASN A 231 -0.36 -3.95 38.90
N HIS A 232 -0.58 -4.25 37.61
CA HIS A 232 -0.70 -5.63 37.17
C HIS A 232 0.69 -6.26 37.08
N GLU A 233 1.08 -6.98 38.12
CA GLU A 233 2.28 -7.82 38.13
C GLU A 233 2.01 -9.05 37.24
N ALA A 234 2.57 -9.05 36.03
CA ALA A 234 2.54 -10.21 35.15
C ALA A 234 3.48 -11.31 35.68
N PRO A 235 3.05 -12.59 35.76
CA PRO A 235 3.94 -13.66 36.19
C PRO A 235 5.03 -13.91 35.13
N ALA A 236 6.25 -14.10 35.61
CA ALA A 236 7.49 -14.23 34.85
C ALA A 236 7.40 -15.25 33.69
N ALA A 237 7.72 -14.80 32.48
CA ALA A 237 8.02 -15.67 31.36
C ALA A 237 9.30 -16.48 31.65
N VAL A 238 9.17 -17.80 31.71
CA VAL A 238 10.30 -18.73 31.83
C VAL A 238 11.06 -18.74 30.51
N PHE A 239 12.25 -18.12 30.51
CA PHE A 239 13.18 -18.13 29.40
C PHE A 239 13.91 -19.48 29.34
N GLY A 240 13.47 -20.38 28.47
CA GLY A 240 14.13 -21.66 28.20
C GLY A 240 15.29 -21.51 27.22
N GLY A 241 16.51 -21.36 27.75
CA GLY A 241 17.74 -21.30 26.96
C GLY A 241 18.36 -22.69 26.68
N ALA A 242 18.86 -22.81 25.45
CA ALA A 242 20.00 -23.61 24.96
C ALA A 242 20.00 -25.15 25.06
N ALA A 243 20.00 -25.80 23.89
CA ALA A 243 20.73 -27.04 23.67
C ALA A 243 21.86 -26.78 22.67
N THR A 244 23.08 -26.86 23.18
CA THR A 244 24.34 -26.90 22.43
C THR A 244 24.51 -28.27 21.78
N ALA A 245 24.88 -28.31 20.49
CA ALA A 245 25.41 -29.51 19.84
C ALA A 245 26.91 -29.30 19.59
N PRO A 246 27.78 -30.26 19.94
CA PRO A 246 29.23 -30.09 19.87
C PRO A 246 29.78 -30.31 18.46
N SER A 247 30.77 -29.50 18.10
CA SER A 247 31.67 -29.72 16.96
C SER A 247 32.51 -30.98 17.18
N GLY A 248 32.56 -31.85 16.17
CA GLY A 248 33.46 -33.00 16.10
C GLY A 248 33.78 -33.35 14.65
N SER A 249 35.07 -33.32 14.30
CA SER A 249 35.64 -33.47 12.96
C SER A 249 35.88 -34.93 12.53
N ALA A 250 35.78 -35.15 11.22
CA ALA A 250 36.45 -36.14 10.36
C ALA A 250 36.07 -37.63 10.47
N HIS A 251 35.55 -38.21 9.36
CA HIS A 251 36.28 -39.25 8.60
C HIS A 251 35.64 -39.51 7.22
N GLU A 252 36.51 -39.83 6.25
CA GLU A 252 36.24 -40.19 4.85
C GLU A 252 35.40 -41.47 4.70
N GLY A 253 34.65 -41.58 3.59
CA GLY A 253 33.97 -42.83 3.23
C GLY A 253 33.05 -42.74 2.00
N THR A 254 33.66 -42.77 0.81
CA THR A 254 33.21 -43.49 -0.39
C THR A 254 31.73 -43.40 -0.84
N LEU A 255 31.51 -42.61 -1.90
CA LEU A 255 30.36 -42.75 -2.79
C LEU A 255 30.56 -43.96 -3.72
N PRO A 256 29.53 -44.80 -3.99
CA PRO A 256 29.53 -45.61 -5.19
C PRO A 256 28.86 -44.84 -6.33
N LEU A 257 29.69 -44.52 -7.32
CA LEU A 257 29.32 -44.23 -8.70
C LEU A 257 28.68 -45.50 -9.30
N VAL A 258 27.45 -45.41 -9.80
CA VAL A 258 26.93 -46.39 -10.76
C VAL A 258 26.63 -45.67 -12.07
N ASP A 259 27.48 -45.96 -13.04
CA ASP A 259 27.33 -45.66 -14.46
C ASP A 259 26.83 -46.95 -15.12
N GLY A 260 25.89 -46.86 -16.06
CA GLY A 260 25.31 -48.06 -16.66
C GLY A 260 24.13 -47.80 -17.59
N ALA A 261 24.45 -47.50 -18.84
CA ALA A 261 23.55 -47.57 -19.98
C ALA A 261 22.95 -48.98 -20.19
N GLY A 262 21.73 -49.07 -20.74
CA GLY A 262 21.24 -50.29 -21.38
C GLY A 262 19.72 -50.51 -21.31
N GLU A 263 19.09 -50.35 -22.48
CA GLU A 263 17.96 -51.15 -23.00
C GLU A 263 16.49 -50.77 -22.67
N ASP A 264 15.80 -50.32 -23.72
CA ASP A 264 14.36 -50.42 -23.94
C ASP A 264 13.85 -51.86 -23.77
N PRO A 265 12.59 -52.03 -23.33
CA PRO A 265 11.65 -52.67 -24.25
C PRO A 265 10.23 -52.09 -24.21
N ALA A 266 9.72 -51.86 -25.43
CA ALA A 266 8.33 -51.84 -25.87
C ALA A 266 7.24 -52.17 -24.81
N VAL A 267 6.48 -51.15 -24.41
CA VAL A 267 5.13 -51.34 -23.86
C VAL A 267 4.11 -51.09 -24.97
N THR A 268 3.52 -52.20 -25.39
CA THR A 268 2.49 -52.30 -26.41
C THR A 268 1.17 -51.71 -25.90
N VAL A 269 0.56 -50.87 -26.73
CA VAL A 269 -0.80 -50.34 -26.58
C VAL A 269 -1.83 -51.46 -26.64
N ALA A 270 -2.74 -51.53 -25.66
CA ALA A 270 -3.98 -52.30 -25.75
C ALA A 270 -5.17 -51.36 -25.59
N MET A 271 -5.93 -51.15 -26.68
CA MET A 271 -7.21 -50.44 -26.67
C MET A 271 -8.35 -51.40 -26.30
N PRO A 272 -9.37 -50.98 -25.53
CA PRO A 272 -10.57 -51.78 -25.34
C PRO A 272 -11.52 -51.66 -26.54
N ALA A 273 -12.01 -52.82 -27.02
CA ALA A 273 -12.99 -52.94 -28.09
C ALA A 273 -14.39 -52.52 -27.62
N MET A 274 -15.07 -51.72 -28.45
CA MET A 274 -16.51 -51.44 -28.35
C MET A 274 -17.31 -52.64 -28.91
N PRO A 275 -18.43 -53.05 -28.28
CA PRO A 275 -19.35 -53.99 -28.90
C PRO A 275 -20.31 -53.26 -29.86
N GLN A 276 -20.43 -53.77 -31.09
CA GLN A 276 -21.61 -53.52 -31.93
C GLN A 276 -22.70 -54.52 -31.54
N GLU A 277 -23.88 -54.04 -31.14
CA GLU A 277 -25.17 -54.10 -31.85
C GLU A 277 -26.20 -53.25 -31.10
#